data_AF-A0A7X7U2H7-F1
#
_entry.id   AF-A0A7X7U2H7-F1
#
_cell.length_a   1.000
_cell.length_b   1.000
_cell.length_c   1.000
_cell.angle_alpha   90.00
_cell.angle_beta   90.00
_cell.angle_gamma   90.00
#
_symmetry.space_group_name_H-M   'P 1'
#
loop_
_entity.id
_entity.type
_entity.pdbx_description
1 polymer ?
#
loop_
_entity_poly.entity_id
_entity_poly.type
_entity_poly.pdbx_seq_one_letter_code
_entity_poly.pdbx_strand_id
1 'polypeptide(L)'
;MKTTREKLLEIYQSLFDFFGPQHWWPGQTPFEIAIGAILTQNTSWSNVEKAIANIKAAGRLDACKLHALDMEELEPLIHPAGYFRVKAKRLRNFT
;
A
#
# COMPACT_ATOMS: atom_id res chain seq x y z
N MET A 1 -11.38 -17.19 -35.79
CA MET A 1 -11.89 -16.61 -34.53
C MET A 1 -10.70 -16.39 -33.62
N LYS A 2 -10.54 -15.21 -32.99
CA LYS A 2 -9.40 -14.97 -32.10
C LYS A 2 -9.48 -15.87 -30.86
N THR A 3 -8.35 -16.46 -30.48
CA THR A 3 -8.16 -17.20 -29.23
C THR A 3 -8.32 -16.26 -28.02
N THR A 4 -8.57 -16.84 -26.84
CA THR A 4 -8.62 -16.07 -25.59
C THR A 4 -7.32 -15.30 -25.34
N ARG A 5 -6.17 -15.90 -25.63
CA ARG A 5 -4.85 -15.27 -25.49
C ARG A 5 -4.72 -14.02 -26.36
N GLU A 6 -5.10 -14.10 -27.63
CA GLU A 6 -5.04 -12.97 -28.56
C GLU A 6 -5.93 -11.82 -28.10
N LYS A 7 -7.15 -12.12 -27.63
CA LYS A 7 -8.07 -11.11 -27.08
C LYS A 7 -7.49 -10.42 -25.84
N LEU A 8 -6.87 -11.17 -24.93
CA LEU A 8 -6.25 -10.59 -23.73
C LEU A 8 -5.07 -9.69 -24.08
N LEU A 9 -4.25 -10.09 -25.05
CA LEU A 9 -3.11 -9.27 -25.50
C LEU A 9 -3.58 -7.99 -26.20
N GLU A 10 -4.67 -8.03 -26.97
CA GLU A 10 -5.24 -6.82 -27.58
C GLU A 10 -5.80 -5.85 -26.55
N ILE A 11 -6.48 -6.35 -25.52
CA ILE A 11 -6.96 -5.53 -24.40
C ILE A 11 -5.76 -4.91 -23.67
N TYR A 12 -4.75 -5.72 -23.35
CA TYR A 12 -3.52 -5.23 -22.72
C TYR A 12 -2.85 -4.13 -23.55
N GLN A 13 -2.67 -4.35 -24.85
CA GLN A 13 -2.00 -3.39 -25.72
C GLN A 13 -2.79 -2.09 -25.83
N SER A 14 -4.12 -2.18 -26.00
CA SER A 14 -4.99 -1.00 -26.06
C SER A 14 -4.90 -0.15 -24.78
N LEU A 15 -4.88 -0.80 -23.62
CA LEU A 15 -4.73 -0.11 -22.34
C LEU A 15 -3.31 0.46 -22.19
N PHE A 16 -2.28 -0.30 -22.56
CA PHE A 16 -0.90 0.12 -22.46
C PHE A 16 -0.59 1.31 -23.40
N ASP A 17 -1.12 1.33 -24.61
CA ASP A 17 -0.92 2.43 -25.56
C ASP A 17 -1.59 3.72 -25.08
N PHE A 18 -2.75 3.60 -24.42
CA PHE A 18 -3.49 4.76 -23.90
C PHE A 18 -2.87 5.31 -22.60
N PHE A 19 -2.53 4.44 -21.66
CA PHE A 19 -2.08 4.82 -20.31
C PHE A 19 -0.55 4.89 -20.19
N GLY A 20 0.20 4.16 -21.01
CA GLY A 20 1.64 4.00 -20.86
C GLY A 20 2.04 3.27 -19.56
N PRO A 21 3.34 3.30 -19.19
CA PRO A 21 3.82 2.80 -17.92
C PRO A 21 3.17 3.55 -16.75
N GLN A 22 2.28 2.87 -16.01
CA GLN A 22 1.50 3.51 -14.95
C GLN A 22 2.24 3.67 -13.62
N HIS A 23 3.29 2.88 -13.38
CA HIS A 23 3.95 2.80 -12.06
C HIS A 23 2.92 2.67 -10.92
N TRP A 24 1.89 1.85 -11.17
CA TRP A 24 0.59 1.85 -10.47
C TRP A 24 0.66 1.65 -8.95
N TRP A 25 1.80 1.21 -8.42
CA TRP A 25 2.06 1.13 -6.99
C TRP A 25 3.40 1.81 -6.66
N PRO A 26 3.39 3.06 -6.15
CA PRO A 26 4.62 3.74 -5.80
C PRO A 26 5.10 3.22 -4.44
N GLY A 27 6.23 2.51 -4.44
CA GLY A 27 6.91 2.04 -3.24
C GLY A 27 8.40 1.86 -3.52
N GLN A 28 9.25 2.27 -2.57
CA GLN A 28 10.70 2.23 -2.76
C GLN A 28 11.30 0.90 -2.33
N THR A 29 10.62 0.18 -1.42
CA THR A 29 11.08 -1.10 -0.88
C THR A 29 9.94 -2.12 -0.85
N PRO A 30 10.24 -3.44 -0.90
CA PRO A 30 9.22 -4.47 -0.72
C PRO A 30 8.42 -4.33 0.58
N PHE A 31 9.06 -3.87 1.66
CA PHE A 31 8.40 -3.61 2.93
C PHE A 31 7.37 -2.48 2.82
N GLU A 32 7.74 -1.35 2.21
CA GLU A 32 6.81 -0.24 1.96
C GLU A 32 5.60 -0.70 1.14
N ILE A 33 5.83 -1.52 0.11
CA ILE A 33 4.76 -2.08 -0.73
C ILE A 33 3.81 -2.93 0.11
N ALA A 34 4.34 -3.82 0.96
CA ALA A 34 3.53 -4.69 1.81
C ALA A 34 2.69 -3.90 2.83
N ILE A 35 3.29 -2.90 3.50
CA ILE A 35 2.59 -2.03 4.44
C ILE A 35 1.51 -1.24 3.73
N GLY A 36 1.81 -0.66 2.56
CA GLY A 36 0.82 0.02 1.73
C GLY A 36 -0.36 -0.89 1.39
N ALA A 37 -0.11 -2.16 1.04
CA ALA A 37 -1.16 -3.10 0.64
C ALA A 37 -2.11 -3.42 1.81
N ILE A 38 -1.58 -3.53 3.02
CA ILE A 38 -2.39 -3.68 4.25
C ILE A 38 -3.23 -2.42 4.48
N LEU A 39 -2.63 -1.24 4.28
CA LEU A 39 -3.27 0.04 4.53
C LEU A 39 -4.35 0.41 3.50
N THR A 40 -4.25 -0.05 2.24
CA THR A 40 -5.21 0.25 1.16
C THR A 40 -6.62 -0.32 1.38
N GLN A 41 -6.79 -1.31 2.27
CA GLN A 41 -8.09 -1.95 2.50
C GLN A 41 -9.14 -0.93 2.99
N ASN A 42 -10.25 -0.77 2.25
CA ASN A 42 -11.35 0.16 2.57
C ASN A 42 -10.91 1.62 2.80
N THR A 43 -9.97 2.14 2.00
CA THR A 43 -9.56 3.55 2.05
C THR A 43 -9.05 4.06 0.69
N SER A 44 -8.93 5.38 0.54
CA SER A 44 -8.35 5.98 -0.67
C SER A 44 -6.82 5.89 -0.66
N TRP A 45 -6.21 5.82 -1.84
CA TRP A 45 -4.74 5.84 -1.98
C TRP A 45 -4.12 7.08 -1.32
N SER A 46 -4.75 8.25 -1.49
CA SER A 46 -4.30 9.50 -0.86
C SER A 46 -4.21 9.46 0.67
N ASN A 47 -5.02 8.61 1.32
CA ASN A 47 -4.97 8.41 2.76
C ASN A 47 -3.89 7.40 3.17
N VAL A 48 -3.62 6.40 2.32
CA VAL A 48 -2.49 5.48 2.48
C VAL A 48 -1.17 6.23 2.38
N GLU A 49 -1.03 7.11 1.39
CA GLU A 49 0.16 7.95 1.20
C GLU A 49 0.45 8.81 2.44
N LYS A 50 -0.59 9.44 3.03
CA LYS A 50 -0.46 10.18 4.28
C LYS A 50 0.02 9.29 5.44
N ALA A 51 -0.56 8.10 5.58
CA ALA A 51 -0.16 7.17 6.63
C ALA A 51 1.29 6.68 6.46
N ILE A 52 1.71 6.34 5.24
CA ILE A 52 3.09 5.97 4.94
C ILE A 52 4.04 7.14 5.19
N ALA A 53 3.66 8.36 4.78
CA ALA A 53 4.44 9.56 5.04
C ALA A 53 4.63 9.82 6.55
N ASN A 54 3.59 9.61 7.36
CA ASN A 54 3.69 9.70 8.82
C ASN A 54 4.67 8.68 9.40
N ILE A 55 4.59 7.41 8.96
CA ILE A 55 5.51 6.35 9.40
C ILE A 55 6.95 6.68 9.00
N LYS A 56 7.16 7.19 7.77
CA LYS A 56 8.48 7.64 7.29
C LYS A 56 9.01 8.80 8.11
N ALA A 57 8.18 9.82 8.38
CA ALA A 57 8.55 10.99 9.17
C ALA A 57 8.91 10.62 10.62
N ALA A 58 8.27 9.59 11.18
CA ALA A 58 8.61 9.03 12.48
C ALA A 58 9.90 8.16 12.46
N GLY A 59 10.49 7.92 11.29
CA GLY A 59 11.66 7.05 11.14
C GLY A 59 11.35 5.56 11.40
N ARG A 60 10.09 5.15 11.26
CA ARG A 60 9.58 3.82 11.63
C ARG A 60 9.24 2.91 10.45
N LEU A 61 9.55 3.31 9.20
CA LEU A 61 9.30 2.46 8.02
C LEU A 61 10.36 1.35 7.89
N ASP A 62 10.37 0.45 8.86
CA ASP A 62 11.20 -0.73 8.98
C ASP A 62 10.46 -1.75 9.86
N ALA A 63 10.60 -3.04 9.59
CA ALA A 63 9.83 -4.08 10.26
C ALA A 63 10.04 -4.07 11.79
N CYS A 64 11.29 -4.09 12.23
CA CYS A 64 11.62 -4.12 13.65
C CYS A 64 11.21 -2.82 14.36
N LYS A 65 11.44 -1.67 13.71
CA LYS A 65 11.08 -0.37 14.29
C LYS A 65 9.57 -0.16 14.39
N LEU A 66 8.81 -0.68 13.44
CA LEU A 66 7.36 -0.58 13.43
C LEU A 66 6.73 -1.55 14.44
N HIS A 67 7.26 -2.78 14.56
CA HIS A 67 6.82 -3.75 15.56
C HIS A 67 7.04 -3.27 17.00
N ALA A 68 8.12 -2.50 17.22
CA ALA A 68 8.47 -1.97 18.53
C ALA A 68 7.54 -0.85 19.04
N LEU A 69 6.70 -0.27 18.17
CA LEU A 69 5.71 0.72 18.59
C LEU A 69 4.60 0.03 19.39
N ASP A 70 4.14 0.71 20.44
CA ASP A 70 2.87 0.33 21.06
C ASP A 70 1.68 0.77 20.18
N MET A 71 0.47 0.40 20.60
CA MET A 71 -0.73 0.70 19.80
C MET A 71 -1.03 2.21 19.84
N GLU A 72 -0.74 2.85 20.97
CA GLU A 72 -0.92 4.27 21.24
C GLU A 72 -0.03 5.14 20.35
N GLU A 73 1.17 4.67 19.98
CA GLU A 73 2.09 5.29 19.04
C GLU A 73 1.75 4.97 17.57
N LEU A 74 1.36 3.71 17.27
CA LEU A 74 1.11 3.26 15.90
C LEU A 74 -0.22 3.80 15.33
N GLU A 75 -1.29 3.78 16.12
CA GLU A 75 -2.64 4.17 15.67
C GLU A 75 -2.70 5.61 15.11
N PRO A 76 -2.09 6.63 15.74
CA PRO A 76 -2.05 7.99 15.20
C PRO A 76 -1.35 8.09 13.84
N LEU A 77 -0.25 7.35 13.64
CA LEU A 77 0.52 7.38 12.40
C LEU A 77 -0.33 6.93 11.20
N ILE A 78 -1.16 5.91 11.41
CA ILE A 78 -1.99 5.31 10.36
C ILE A 78 -3.46 5.75 10.40
N HIS A 79 -3.83 6.68 11.28
CA HIS A 79 -5.20 7.19 11.41
C HIS A 79 -5.83 7.63 10.07
N PRO A 80 -5.11 8.33 9.15
CA PRO A 80 -5.67 8.71 7.85
C PRO A 80 -6.20 7.52 7.04
N ALA A 81 -5.58 6.34 7.19
CA ALA A 81 -5.95 5.16 6.42
C ALA A 81 -7.32 4.60 6.81
N GLY A 82 -8.01 5.05 7.87
CA GLY A 82 -9.33 4.54 8.25
C GLY A 82 -9.30 3.08 8.73
N TYR A 83 -10.29 2.67 9.53
CA TYR A 83 -10.26 1.37 10.24
C TYR A 83 -8.92 1.10 10.95
N PHE A 84 -8.28 2.19 11.42
CA PHE A 84 -6.88 2.20 11.81
C PHE A 84 -6.57 1.22 12.95
N ARG A 85 -7.49 1.00 13.89
CA ARG A 85 -7.33 0.01 14.98
C ARG A 85 -7.15 -1.42 14.46
N VAL A 86 -7.93 -1.81 13.45
CA VAL A 86 -7.82 -3.14 12.82
C VAL A 86 -6.53 -3.22 12.02
N LYS A 87 -6.17 -2.15 11.32
CA LYS A 87 -4.94 -2.08 10.54
C LYS A 87 -3.70 -2.11 11.43
N ALA A 88 -3.69 -1.40 12.56
CA ALA A 88 -2.61 -1.41 13.54
C ALA A 88 -2.35 -2.84 14.05
N LYS A 89 -3.40 -3.58 14.40
CA LYS A 89 -3.29 -5.00 14.76
C LYS A 89 -2.70 -5.86 13.63
N ARG A 90 -3.11 -5.62 12.39
CA ARG A 90 -2.58 -6.35 11.22
C ARG A 90 -1.12 -6.03 10.95
N LEU A 91 -0.73 -4.77 11.07
CA LEU A 91 0.67 -4.36 10.94
C LEU A 91 1.52 -5.01 12.04
N ARG A 92 1.03 -5.04 13.28
CA ARG A 92 1.71 -5.70 14.40
C ARG A 92 1.85 -7.22 14.22
N ASN A 93 0.87 -7.86 13.60
CA ASN A 93 0.96 -9.29 13.28
C ASN A 93 1.85 -9.59 12.06
N PHE A 94 2.05 -8.59 11.18
CA PHE A 94 2.84 -8.73 9.96
C PHE A 94 4.33 -8.43 10.17
N THR A 95 4.63 -7.56 11.14
CA THR A 95 5.99 -7.15 11.53
C THR A 95 6.48 -7.96 12.71
#